data_AF-A0A397G1A3-F1
#
_entry.id   AF-A0A397G1A3-F1
#
_cell.length_a   1.000
_cell.length_b   1.000
_cell.length_c   1.000
_cell.angle_alpha   90.00
_cell.angle_beta   90.00
_cell.angle_gamma   90.00
#
_symmetry.space_group_name_H-M   'P 1'
#
loop_
_entity.id
_entity.type
_entity.pdbx_description
1 polymer ?
#
loop_
_entity_poly.entity_id
_entity_poly.type
_entity_poly.pdbx_seq_one_letter_code
_entity_poly.pdbx_strand_id
1 'polypeptide(L)'
;VAHVLYLLARGLRGIQNLPIRDAFLAQEWPLVATIVALHGGHPKVREHAVDLFVVVVPSTANPDTLVAMARLCLHWHDQHAAPHALSCLGVLAASHPALHPQVLDFLVVAFQSFCVKFNYVPNGSSSSRVALLQRFQHPPEDLALEATQFFLLLREVLRSAPALLLGHTTSSQLLVEVLQFCCDVVAVDHKLPDVTDAVCAFFSDVLALEYDSGGGLLQRMAGAWVESLLVFVAMSTISTKTRCVSNVFHQALHAGPVDSTLRGLVFLGSFLMWFSADAHVLTQSMLRLKDRRKFQVFLNTMSMYLQGYGPPPWTATSPVLSPRGATIPSFLDVLH
;
A
#
# COMPACT_ATOMS: atom_id res chain seq x y z
N VAL A 1 18.55 20.84 22.13
CA VAL A 1 17.36 19.95 22.21
C VAL A 1 17.53 18.66 21.43
N ALA A 2 17.62 18.69 20.09
CA ALA A 2 17.76 17.47 19.27
C ALA A 2 18.88 16.51 19.74
N HIS A 3 20.09 17.03 20.01
CA HIS A 3 21.19 16.24 20.55
C HIS A 3 20.90 15.60 21.93
N VAL A 4 20.09 16.25 22.77
CA VAL A 4 19.70 15.69 24.08
C VAL A 4 18.78 14.49 23.88
N LEU A 5 17.80 14.59 22.96
CA LEU A 5 16.92 13.47 22.63
C LEU A 5 17.70 12.30 22.01
N TYR A 6 18.66 12.59 21.13
CA TYR A 6 19.56 11.57 20.56
C TYR A 6 20.35 10.83 21.66
N LEU A 7 20.95 11.56 22.60
CA LEU A 7 21.70 10.97 23.71
C LEU A 7 20.78 10.17 24.64
N LEU A 8 19.56 10.67 24.90
CA LEU A 8 18.56 9.98 25.70
C LEU A 8 18.12 8.66 25.04
N ALA A 9 17.82 8.67 23.74
CA ALA A 9 17.49 7.47 22.98
C ALA A 9 18.62 6.43 23.05
N ARG A 10 19.87 6.87 22.87
CA ARG A 10 21.05 6.01 22.97
C ARG A 10 21.25 5.47 24.38
N GLY A 11 21.05 6.30 25.41
CA GLY A 11 21.13 5.90 26.81
C GLY A 11 20.10 4.82 27.16
N LEU A 12 18.84 5.02 26.76
CA LEU A 12 17.76 4.06 27.00
C LEU A 12 17.94 2.74 26.25
N ARG A 13 18.53 2.75 25.05
CA ARG A 13 18.97 1.52 24.36
C ARG A 13 20.00 0.74 25.17
N GLY A 14 20.86 1.45 25.92
CA GLY A 14 21.90 0.84 26.75
C GLY A 14 21.39 0.21 28.05
N ILE A 15 20.19 0.56 28.52
CA ILE A 15 19.59 -0.02 29.73
C ILE A 15 19.01 -1.39 29.38
N GLN A 16 19.72 -2.46 29.74
CA GLN A 16 19.29 -3.85 29.49
C GLN A 16 18.21 -4.33 30.47
N ASN A 17 18.13 -3.73 31.67
CA ASN A 17 17.12 -4.06 32.66
C ASN A 17 15.82 -3.31 32.35
N LEU A 18 14.83 -4.02 31.79
CA LEU A 18 13.56 -3.42 31.33
C LEU A 18 12.77 -2.73 32.46
N PRO A 19 12.60 -3.31 33.66
CA PRO A 19 11.98 -2.60 34.79
C PRO A 19 12.65 -1.26 35.14
N ILE A 20 13.98 -1.19 35.13
CA ILE A 20 14.71 0.05 35.40
C ILE A 20 14.45 1.07 34.29
N ARG A 21 14.47 0.62 33.02
CA ARG A 21 14.19 1.47 31.87
C ARG A 21 12.80 2.08 31.93
N ASP A 22 11.80 1.26 32.27
CA ASP A 22 10.41 1.68 32.39
C ASP A 22 10.20 2.65 33.57
N ALA A 23 10.83 2.40 34.72
CA ALA A 23 10.78 3.30 35.86
C ALA A 23 11.40 4.67 35.54
N PHE A 24 12.55 4.67 34.88
CA PHE A 24 13.19 5.90 34.39
C PHE A 24 12.28 6.64 33.41
N LEU A 25 11.69 5.93 32.43
CA LEU A 25 10.79 6.55 31.47
C LEU A 25 9.57 7.15 32.17
N ALA A 26 8.94 6.44 33.12
CA ALA A 26 7.80 6.94 33.85
C ALA A 26 8.12 8.22 34.64
N GLN A 27 9.32 8.29 35.23
CA GLN A 27 9.79 9.47 35.95
C GLN A 27 10.07 10.66 35.01
N GLU A 28 10.75 10.42 33.89
CA GLU A 28 11.22 11.48 32.99
C GLU A 28 10.20 11.85 31.89
N TRP A 29 9.17 11.04 31.69
CA TRP A 29 8.17 11.24 30.63
C TRP A 29 7.53 12.63 30.63
N PRO A 30 7.09 13.22 31.76
CA PRO A 30 6.51 14.55 31.75
C PRO A 30 7.45 15.62 31.17
N LEU A 31 8.75 15.52 31.47
CA LEU A 31 9.77 16.42 30.94
C LEU A 31 10.01 16.16 29.45
N VAL A 32 10.19 14.90 29.06
CA VAL A 32 10.39 14.49 27.66
C VAL A 32 9.21 14.95 26.81
N ALA A 33 7.97 14.64 27.21
CA ALA A 33 6.75 15.02 26.52
C ALA A 33 6.65 16.54 26.34
N THR A 34 6.98 17.33 27.38
CA THR A 34 6.95 18.79 27.31
C THR A 34 7.98 19.34 26.32
N ILE A 35 9.23 18.87 26.38
CA ILE A 35 10.31 19.29 25.47
C ILE A 35 9.94 18.96 24.02
N VAL A 36 9.45 17.74 23.82
CA VAL A 36 9.11 17.20 22.51
C VAL A 36 7.90 17.90 21.90
N ALA A 37 6.88 18.26 22.71
CA ALA A 37 5.75 19.06 22.28
C ALA A 37 6.17 20.50 21.92
N LEU A 38 7.00 21.16 22.74
CA LEU A 38 7.42 22.54 22.52
C LEU A 38 8.36 22.70 21.30
N HIS A 39 9.24 21.72 21.07
CA HIS A 39 10.25 21.79 20.02
C HIS A 39 9.94 20.92 18.81
N GLY A 40 8.78 20.26 18.79
CA GLY A 40 8.35 19.33 17.75
C GLY A 40 8.15 19.96 16.36
N GLY A 41 8.11 21.29 16.26
CA GLY A 41 8.14 21.99 14.97
C GLY A 41 9.43 21.75 14.18
N HIS A 42 10.55 21.42 14.83
CA HIS A 42 11.83 21.19 14.17
C HIS A 42 11.98 19.72 13.72
N PRO A 43 12.32 19.43 12.44
CA PRO A 43 12.34 18.06 11.89
C PRO A 43 13.29 17.12 12.64
N LYS A 44 14.53 17.55 12.95
CA LYS A 44 15.48 16.74 13.73
C LYS A 44 15.03 16.43 15.17
N VAL A 45 14.18 17.27 15.76
CA VAL A 45 13.64 17.01 17.10
C VAL A 45 12.62 15.88 17.01
N ARG A 46 11.73 15.91 16.00
CA ARG A 46 10.78 14.83 15.73
C ARG A 46 11.49 13.52 15.44
N GLU A 47 12.49 13.53 14.57
CA GLU A 47 13.26 12.34 14.20
C GLU A 47 13.88 11.65 15.42
N HIS A 48 14.62 12.39 16.25
CA HIS A 48 15.22 11.80 17.46
C HIS A 48 14.21 11.47 18.56
N ALA A 49 13.06 12.16 18.62
CA ALA A 49 11.98 11.78 19.52
C ALA A 49 11.32 10.46 19.07
N VAL A 50 11.13 10.26 17.77
CA VAL A 50 10.64 8.99 17.22
C VAL A 50 11.66 7.87 17.47
N ASP A 51 12.96 8.11 17.24
CA ASP A 51 14.02 7.14 17.56
C ASP A 51 13.97 6.69 19.02
N LEU A 52 13.70 7.63 19.92
CA LEU A 52 13.48 7.38 21.33
C LEU A 52 12.22 6.52 21.54
N PHE A 53 11.09 6.89 20.93
CA PHE A 53 9.82 6.17 21.09
C PHE A 53 9.91 4.73 20.60
N VAL A 54 10.46 4.48 19.41
CA VAL A 54 10.64 3.15 18.84
C VAL A 54 11.47 2.22 19.74
N VAL A 55 12.39 2.78 20.53
CA VAL A 55 13.21 2.02 21.49
C VAL A 55 12.43 1.60 22.73
N VAL A 56 11.59 2.49 23.25
CA VAL A 56 10.92 2.30 24.53
C VAL A 56 9.58 1.61 24.39
N VAL A 57 8.87 1.83 23.27
CA VAL A 57 7.54 1.25 23.02
C VAL A 57 7.55 -0.25 23.27
N PRO A 58 8.47 -1.07 22.74
CA PRO A 58 8.39 -2.53 22.91
C PRO A 58 8.43 -3.06 24.34
N SER A 59 9.00 -2.30 25.30
CA SER A 59 9.09 -2.77 26.69
C SER A 59 8.19 -2.04 27.66
N THR A 60 7.71 -0.84 27.30
CA THR A 60 7.02 0.03 28.24
C THR A 60 5.71 -0.61 28.69
N ALA A 61 5.56 -0.87 29.98
CA ALA A 61 4.33 -1.42 30.54
C ALA A 61 3.20 -0.37 30.74
N ASN A 62 3.49 0.93 30.63
CA ASN A 62 2.53 2.00 30.87
C ASN A 62 1.72 2.35 29.60
N PRO A 63 0.42 1.98 29.52
CA PRO A 63 -0.41 2.24 28.35
C PRO A 63 -0.65 3.73 28.08
N ASP A 64 -0.73 4.58 29.12
CA ASP A 64 -0.98 6.00 28.95
C ASP A 64 0.21 6.71 28.29
N THR A 65 1.43 6.31 28.64
CA THR A 65 2.66 6.79 28.02
C THR A 65 2.73 6.36 26.55
N LEU A 66 2.39 5.10 26.24
CA LEU A 66 2.35 4.58 24.87
C LEU A 66 1.34 5.34 24.00
N VAL A 67 0.13 5.57 24.52
CA VAL A 67 -0.92 6.35 23.85
C VAL A 67 -0.48 7.80 23.65
N ALA A 68 0.17 8.41 24.63
CA ALA A 68 0.68 9.77 24.51
C ALA A 68 1.76 9.90 23.43
N MET A 69 2.68 8.93 23.33
CA MET A 69 3.69 8.87 22.25
C MET A 69 3.03 8.77 20.87
N ALA A 70 2.04 7.88 20.72
CA ALA A 70 1.30 7.71 19.47
C ALA A 70 0.56 8.99 19.07
N ARG A 71 -0.10 9.66 20.02
CA ARG A 71 -0.81 10.94 19.78
C ARG A 71 0.14 12.05 19.36
N LEU A 72 1.32 12.16 19.97
CA LEU A 72 2.35 13.12 19.54
C LEU A 72 2.82 12.85 18.11
N CYS A 73 3.05 11.58 17.77
CA CYS A 73 3.42 11.18 16.41
C CYS A 73 2.34 11.55 15.39
N LEU A 74 1.07 11.27 15.69
CA LEU A 74 -0.06 11.64 14.84
C LEU A 74 -0.19 13.16 14.69
N HIS A 75 0.00 13.91 15.78
CA HIS A 75 -0.05 15.37 15.73
C HIS A 75 1.01 15.95 14.79
N TRP A 76 2.23 15.42 14.84
CA TRP A 76 3.27 15.83 13.90
C TRP A 76 3.01 15.41 12.47
N HIS A 77 2.49 14.19 12.28
CA HIS A 77 2.06 13.74 10.96
C HIS A 77 0.95 14.63 10.42
N ASP A 78 0.04 15.14 11.26
CA ASP A 78 -1.01 16.06 10.79
C ASP A 78 -0.46 17.41 10.34
N GLN A 79 0.47 17.98 11.09
CA GLN A 79 0.97 19.33 10.85
C GLN A 79 2.12 19.42 9.83
N HIS A 80 2.84 18.33 9.59
CA HIS A 80 4.08 18.31 8.81
C HIS A 80 4.22 16.99 8.04
N ALA A 81 5.03 16.97 6.98
CA ALA A 81 5.60 15.74 6.45
C ALA A 81 6.52 15.13 7.51
N ALA A 82 6.02 14.11 8.19
CA ALA A 82 6.71 13.45 9.30
C ALA A 82 6.72 11.94 9.08
N PRO A 83 7.37 11.44 8.01
CA PRO A 83 7.36 10.03 7.63
C PRO A 83 7.78 9.09 8.76
N HIS A 84 8.80 9.49 9.52
CA HIS A 84 9.31 8.69 10.65
C HIS A 84 8.27 8.52 11.77
N ALA A 85 7.37 9.48 11.99
CA ALA A 85 6.37 9.41 13.06
C ALA A 85 5.45 8.19 12.93
N LEU A 86 5.23 7.70 11.71
CA LEU A 86 4.43 6.52 11.42
C LEU A 86 5.05 5.22 11.95
N SER A 87 6.38 5.15 12.06
CA SER A 87 7.08 3.96 12.57
C SER A 87 6.69 3.61 14.01
N CYS A 88 6.40 4.62 14.84
CA CYS A 88 5.97 4.43 16.21
C CYS A 88 4.65 3.66 16.30
N LEU A 89 3.72 3.91 15.37
CA LEU A 89 2.43 3.22 15.32
C LEU A 89 2.60 1.73 14.95
N GLY A 90 3.53 1.43 14.03
CA GLY A 90 3.82 0.05 13.62
C GLY A 90 4.43 -0.76 14.76
N VAL A 91 5.39 -0.17 15.48
CA VAL A 91 6.02 -0.80 16.65
C VAL A 91 5.01 -1.00 17.78
N LEU A 92 4.09 -0.05 17.98
CA LEU A 92 2.99 -0.17 18.94
C LEU A 92 2.06 -1.34 18.59
N ALA A 93 1.64 -1.45 17.33
CA ALA A 93 0.81 -2.54 16.84
C ALA A 93 1.47 -3.91 17.07
N ALA A 94 2.77 -4.01 16.80
CA ALA A 94 3.53 -5.24 16.93
C ALA A 94 3.80 -5.65 18.37
N SER A 95 3.99 -4.68 19.27
CA SER A 95 4.46 -4.96 20.63
C SER A 95 3.33 -5.02 21.66
N HIS A 96 2.17 -4.39 21.40
CA HIS A 96 1.12 -4.21 22.41
C HIS A 96 -0.27 -4.64 21.92
N PRO A 97 -0.58 -5.96 21.94
CA PRO A 97 -1.89 -6.48 21.55
C PRO A 97 -3.08 -5.87 22.30
N ALA A 98 -2.89 -5.52 23.58
CA ALA A 98 -3.94 -4.90 24.38
C ALA A 98 -4.38 -3.51 23.86
N LEU A 99 -3.53 -2.83 23.07
CA LEU A 99 -3.79 -1.50 22.52
C LEU A 99 -4.28 -1.56 21.06
N HIS A 100 -4.47 -2.75 20.50
CA HIS A 100 -4.96 -2.96 19.13
C HIS A 100 -6.21 -2.12 18.76
N PRO A 101 -7.26 -2.02 19.60
CA PRO A 101 -8.40 -1.14 19.28
C PRO A 101 -8.00 0.33 19.08
N GLN A 102 -7.09 0.85 19.90
CA GLN A 102 -6.62 2.23 19.80
C GLN A 102 -5.67 2.43 18.63
N VAL A 103 -4.87 1.42 18.30
CA VAL A 103 -4.02 1.41 17.09
C VAL A 103 -4.89 1.55 15.84
N LEU A 104 -6.04 0.88 15.78
CA LEU A 104 -6.97 1.04 14.65
C LEU A 104 -7.46 2.48 14.52
N ASP A 105 -7.86 3.12 15.63
CA ASP A 105 -8.25 4.53 15.63
C ASP A 105 -7.11 5.45 15.15
N PHE A 106 -5.88 5.16 15.58
CA PHE A 106 -4.70 5.88 15.11
C PHE A 106 -4.44 5.72 13.62
N LEU A 107 -4.66 4.53 13.06
CA LEU A 107 -4.53 4.29 11.62
C LEU A 107 -5.59 5.06 10.82
N VAL A 108 -6.82 5.15 11.33
CA VAL A 108 -7.88 5.97 10.72
C VAL A 108 -7.46 7.44 10.70
N VAL A 109 -6.96 7.97 11.81
CA VAL A 109 -6.49 9.37 11.89
C VAL A 109 -5.29 9.60 10.96
N ALA A 110 -4.32 8.68 10.94
CA ALA A 110 -3.17 8.76 10.05
C ALA A 110 -3.61 8.78 8.58
N PHE A 111 -4.55 7.92 8.19
CA PHE A 111 -5.08 7.87 6.83
C PHE A 111 -5.88 9.13 6.46
N GLN A 112 -6.67 9.69 7.37
CA GLN A 112 -7.38 10.95 7.14
C GLN A 112 -6.40 12.11 6.90
N SER A 113 -5.40 12.23 7.76
CA SER A 113 -4.32 13.22 7.61
C SER A 113 -3.59 13.04 6.27
N PHE A 114 -3.30 11.79 5.91
CA PHE A 114 -2.70 11.44 4.63
C PHE A 114 -3.58 11.88 3.44
N CYS A 115 -4.88 11.58 3.47
CA CYS A 115 -5.84 12.02 2.46
C CYS A 115 -5.87 13.55 2.29
N VAL A 116 -5.85 14.31 3.40
CA VAL A 116 -5.82 15.78 3.35
C VAL A 116 -4.56 16.29 2.65
N LYS A 117 -3.38 15.73 2.96
CA LYS A 117 -2.12 16.12 2.32
C LYS A 117 -2.10 15.87 0.81
N PHE A 118 -2.72 14.77 0.39
CA PHE A 118 -2.84 14.40 -1.02
C PHE A 118 -4.04 15.01 -1.73
N ASN A 119 -4.85 15.86 -1.05
CA ASN A 119 -6.14 16.34 -1.55
C ASN A 119 -7.03 15.20 -2.09
N TYR A 120 -6.95 14.04 -1.44
CA TYR A 120 -7.63 12.83 -1.85
C TYR A 120 -8.92 12.67 -1.07
N VAL A 121 -10.00 12.37 -1.78
CA VAL A 121 -11.30 12.03 -1.19
C VAL A 121 -11.56 10.55 -1.47
N PRO A 122 -11.60 9.68 -0.43
CA PRO A 122 -11.97 8.28 -0.61
C PRO A 122 -13.33 8.15 -1.30
N ASN A 123 -13.45 7.25 -2.27
CA ASN A 123 -14.64 7.09 -3.12
C ASN A 123 -15.05 8.36 -3.90
N GLY A 124 -14.13 9.31 -4.06
CA GLY A 124 -14.34 10.52 -4.84
C GLY A 124 -14.39 10.27 -6.35
N SER A 125 -14.82 11.28 -7.10
CA SER A 125 -14.87 11.22 -8.57
C SER A 125 -13.47 11.32 -9.20
N SER A 126 -13.41 11.26 -10.53
CA SER A 126 -12.18 11.39 -11.34
C SER A 126 -11.33 12.62 -11.02
N SER A 127 -11.91 13.68 -10.44
CA SER A 127 -11.18 14.86 -9.94
C SER A 127 -10.17 14.53 -8.84
N SER A 128 -10.41 13.48 -8.04
CA SER A 128 -9.50 13.04 -6.98
C SER A 128 -8.19 12.48 -7.54
N ARG A 129 -8.25 11.73 -8.65
CA ARG A 129 -7.05 11.21 -9.35
C ARG A 129 -6.19 12.34 -9.91
N VAL A 130 -6.82 13.39 -10.45
CA VAL A 130 -6.10 14.57 -10.97
C VAL A 130 -5.41 15.33 -9.85
N ALA A 131 -6.11 15.57 -8.73
CA ALA A 131 -5.54 16.23 -7.56
C ALA A 131 -4.37 15.42 -6.97
N LEU A 132 -4.51 14.10 -6.87
CA LEU A 132 -3.47 13.18 -6.43
C LEU A 132 -2.22 13.27 -7.31
N LEU A 133 -2.39 13.22 -8.64
CA LEU A 133 -1.29 13.36 -9.59
C LEU A 133 -0.59 14.71 -9.44
N GLN A 134 -1.35 15.80 -9.33
CA GLN A 134 -0.79 17.14 -9.15
C GLN A 134 0.04 17.24 -7.86
N ARG A 135 -0.42 16.63 -6.77
CA ARG A 135 0.31 16.59 -5.49
C ARG A 135 1.61 15.81 -5.58
N PHE A 136 1.66 14.70 -6.31
CA PHE A 136 2.91 13.97 -6.53
C PHE A 136 3.88 14.70 -7.48
N GLN A 137 3.37 15.42 -8.48
CA GLN A 137 4.21 16.16 -9.43
C GLN A 137 4.78 17.45 -8.84
N HIS A 138 4.05 18.09 -7.93
CA HIS A 138 4.45 19.34 -7.27
C HIS A 138 4.32 19.20 -5.75
N PRO A 139 5.16 18.35 -5.12
CA PRO A 139 5.00 18.05 -3.71
C PRO A 139 5.49 19.25 -2.87
N PRO A 140 4.67 19.78 -1.93
CA PRO A 140 5.09 20.87 -1.05
C PRO A 140 6.15 20.44 -0.01
N GLU A 141 6.18 19.14 0.31
CA GLU A 141 7.10 18.48 1.25
C GLU A 141 7.47 17.10 0.69
N ASP A 142 8.28 16.28 1.38
CA ASP A 142 8.64 14.93 0.91
C ASP A 142 7.48 13.91 1.08
N LEU A 143 6.40 14.15 0.34
CA LEU A 143 5.20 13.33 0.30
C LEU A 143 5.47 11.93 -0.28
N ALA A 144 6.50 11.78 -1.12
CA ALA A 144 6.91 10.49 -1.64
C ALA A 144 7.44 9.57 -0.53
N LEU A 145 8.32 10.11 0.32
CA LEU A 145 8.82 9.39 1.49
C LEU A 145 7.68 9.10 2.48
N GLU A 146 6.78 10.06 2.70
CA GLU A 146 5.62 9.87 3.57
C GLU A 146 4.68 8.76 3.08
N ALA A 147 4.37 8.73 1.78
CA ALA A 147 3.59 7.64 1.18
C ALA A 147 4.28 6.28 1.36
N THR A 148 5.58 6.23 1.13
CA THR A 148 6.38 5.01 1.30
C THR A 148 6.32 4.52 2.76
N GLN A 149 6.51 5.41 3.74
CA GLN A 149 6.44 5.04 5.16
C GLN A 149 5.03 4.66 5.62
N PHE A 150 3.98 5.28 5.08
CA PHE A 150 2.61 4.91 5.36
C PHE A 150 2.31 3.47 4.93
N PHE A 151 2.72 3.08 3.72
CA PHE A 151 2.57 1.68 3.30
C PHE A 151 3.46 0.72 4.08
N LEU A 152 4.67 1.13 4.49
CA LEU A 152 5.50 0.31 5.38
C LEU A 152 4.81 0.08 6.74
N LEU A 153 4.20 1.12 7.32
CA LEU A 153 3.38 1.00 8.54
C LEU A 153 2.25 -0.01 8.34
N LEU A 154 1.44 0.13 7.29
CA LEU A 154 0.32 -0.76 7.03
C LEU A 154 0.77 -2.22 6.85
N ARG A 155 1.89 -2.44 6.17
CA ARG A 155 2.48 -3.77 6.01
C ARG A 155 2.95 -4.35 7.34
N GLU A 156 3.54 -3.54 8.20
CA GLU A 156 3.95 -3.99 9.54
C GLU A 156 2.76 -4.36 10.41
N VAL A 157 1.67 -3.59 10.33
CA VAL A 157 0.40 -3.91 10.99
C VAL A 157 -0.20 -5.19 10.43
N LEU A 158 -0.20 -5.39 9.10
CA LEU A 158 -0.69 -6.63 8.49
C LEU A 158 0.08 -7.87 8.96
N ARG A 159 1.40 -7.76 9.11
CA ARG A 159 2.23 -8.90 9.56
C ARG A 159 2.05 -9.20 11.04
N SER A 160 1.95 -8.18 11.87
CA SER A 160 1.95 -8.34 13.33
C SER A 160 0.55 -8.51 13.91
N ALA A 161 -0.47 -7.90 13.29
CA ALA A 161 -1.84 -7.87 13.75
C ALA A 161 -2.84 -7.85 12.58
N PRO A 162 -2.87 -8.89 11.71
CA PRO A 162 -3.69 -8.91 10.49
C PRO A 162 -5.19 -8.67 10.76
N ALA A 163 -5.70 -9.13 11.90
CA ALA A 163 -7.09 -8.95 12.31
C ALA A 163 -7.50 -7.47 12.47
N LEU A 164 -6.54 -6.55 12.69
CA LEU A 164 -6.81 -5.12 12.77
C LEU A 164 -7.28 -4.51 11.46
N LEU A 165 -6.82 -5.03 10.32
CA LEU A 165 -7.18 -4.51 8.99
C LEU A 165 -8.15 -5.44 8.27
N LEU A 166 -8.04 -6.76 8.47
CA LEU A 166 -8.89 -7.77 7.84
C LEU A 166 -10.17 -8.11 8.64
N GLY A 167 -10.39 -7.45 9.79
CA GLY A 167 -11.59 -7.64 10.61
C GLY A 167 -12.89 -7.21 9.92
N HIS A 168 -14.03 -7.66 10.44
CA HIS A 168 -15.33 -7.59 9.74
C HIS A 168 -16.12 -6.28 9.94
N THR A 169 -15.60 -5.31 10.69
CA THR A 169 -16.32 -4.07 11.05
C THR A 169 -15.63 -2.84 10.47
N THR A 170 -15.39 -1.80 11.25
CA THR A 170 -14.74 -0.53 10.86
C THR A 170 -13.36 -0.74 10.23
N SER A 171 -12.65 -1.78 10.63
CA SER A 171 -11.39 -2.24 10.02
C SER A 171 -11.53 -2.57 8.53
N SER A 172 -12.66 -3.15 8.13
CA SER A 172 -12.95 -3.44 6.72
C SER A 172 -13.13 -2.19 5.88
N GLN A 173 -13.64 -1.09 6.46
CA GLN A 173 -13.83 0.16 5.73
C GLN A 173 -12.51 0.88 5.51
N LEU A 174 -11.67 1.01 6.55
CA LEU A 174 -10.33 1.60 6.41
C LEU A 174 -9.51 0.86 5.35
N LEU A 175 -9.49 -0.47 5.40
CA LEU A 175 -8.74 -1.27 4.42
C LEU A 175 -9.25 -1.06 2.99
N VAL A 176 -10.57 -1.03 2.78
CA VAL A 176 -11.16 -0.76 1.45
C VAL A 176 -10.79 0.63 0.95
N GLU A 177 -10.86 1.66 1.79
CA GLU A 177 -10.49 3.03 1.40
C GLU A 177 -9.00 3.16 1.08
N VAL A 178 -8.13 2.52 1.88
CA VAL A 178 -6.68 2.47 1.63
C VAL A 178 -6.37 1.74 0.32
N LEU A 179 -7.03 0.62 0.05
CA LEU A 179 -6.82 -0.13 -1.18
C LEU A 179 -7.37 0.63 -2.41
N GLN A 180 -8.45 1.40 -2.26
CA GLN A 180 -8.96 2.28 -3.31
C GLN A 180 -7.95 3.39 -3.62
N PHE A 181 -7.36 3.98 -2.58
CA PHE A 181 -6.25 4.91 -2.75
C PHE A 181 -5.07 4.26 -3.49
N CYS A 182 -4.71 3.03 -3.13
CA CYS A 182 -3.65 2.29 -3.82
C CYS A 182 -3.93 2.10 -5.32
N CYS A 183 -5.17 1.75 -5.67
CA CYS A 183 -5.62 1.67 -7.06
C CYS A 183 -5.41 3.01 -7.79
N ASP A 184 -5.85 4.12 -7.19
CA ASP A 184 -5.71 5.45 -7.77
C ASP A 184 -4.24 5.89 -7.90
N VAL A 185 -3.38 5.55 -6.95
CA VAL A 185 -1.92 5.79 -7.06
C VAL A 185 -1.31 5.03 -8.23
N VAL A 186 -1.69 3.76 -8.44
CA VAL A 186 -1.21 2.96 -9.58
C VAL A 186 -1.71 3.53 -10.91
N ALA A 187 -2.94 4.03 -10.95
CA ALA A 187 -3.55 4.56 -12.17
C ALA A 187 -2.95 5.90 -12.64
N VAL A 188 -2.29 6.67 -11.77
CA VAL A 188 -1.70 7.98 -12.11
C VAL A 188 -0.22 7.87 -12.46
N ASP A 189 0.24 8.58 -13.50
CA ASP A 189 1.67 8.58 -13.87
C ASP A 189 2.48 9.59 -13.04
N HIS A 190 2.64 9.28 -11.74
CA HIS A 190 3.37 10.11 -10.79
C HIS A 190 4.90 9.98 -10.89
N LYS A 191 5.45 9.09 -11.75
CA LYS A 191 6.90 8.85 -11.95
C LYS A 191 7.77 8.58 -10.69
N LEU A 192 7.20 8.16 -9.56
CA LEU A 192 7.95 7.81 -8.33
C LEU A 192 7.99 6.29 -8.12
N PRO A 193 9.09 5.58 -8.48
CA PRO A 193 9.13 4.11 -8.39
C PRO A 193 9.00 3.60 -6.95
N ASP A 194 9.61 4.26 -5.96
CA ASP A 194 9.57 3.82 -4.56
C ASP A 194 8.14 3.77 -3.99
N VAL A 195 7.31 4.76 -4.35
CA VAL A 195 5.89 4.80 -3.96
C VAL A 195 5.13 3.66 -4.63
N THR A 196 5.35 3.42 -5.93
CA THR A 196 4.71 2.31 -6.65
C THR A 196 5.12 0.95 -6.06
N ASP A 197 6.39 0.78 -5.70
CA ASP A 197 6.91 -0.45 -5.10
C ASP A 197 6.31 -0.68 -3.70
N ALA A 198 6.18 0.37 -2.89
CA ALA A 198 5.56 0.30 -1.58
C ALA A 198 4.07 -0.10 -1.66
N VAL A 199 3.32 0.50 -2.60
CA VAL A 199 1.91 0.16 -2.88
C VAL A 199 1.80 -1.30 -3.36
N CYS A 200 2.63 -1.71 -4.32
CA CYS A 200 2.60 -3.07 -4.85
C CYS A 200 2.93 -4.10 -3.76
N ALA A 201 3.91 -3.83 -2.90
CA ALA A 201 4.27 -4.70 -1.81
C ALA A 201 3.16 -4.81 -0.76
N PHE A 202 2.44 -3.72 -0.49
CA PHE A 202 1.25 -3.75 0.37
C PHE A 202 0.14 -4.61 -0.23
N PHE A 203 -0.19 -4.43 -1.52
CA PHE A 203 -1.16 -5.29 -2.20
C PHE A 203 -0.77 -6.78 -2.15
N SER A 204 0.50 -7.10 -2.42
CA SER A 204 0.97 -8.49 -2.36
C SER A 204 0.81 -9.11 -0.97
N ASP A 205 1.06 -8.34 0.09
CA ASP A 205 0.86 -8.80 1.48
C ASP A 205 -0.64 -9.02 1.78
N VAL A 206 -1.53 -8.13 1.32
CA VAL A 206 -3.00 -8.30 1.46
C VAL A 206 -3.49 -9.54 0.71
N LEU A 207 -3.07 -9.71 -0.54
CA LEU A 207 -3.46 -10.85 -1.39
C LEU A 207 -3.00 -12.19 -0.80
N ALA A 208 -1.81 -12.22 -0.20
CA ALA A 208 -1.30 -13.42 0.47
C ALA A 208 -2.17 -13.80 1.67
N LEU A 209 -2.51 -12.82 2.52
CA LEU A 209 -3.34 -13.05 3.70
C LEU A 209 -4.80 -13.41 3.37
N GLU A 210 -5.35 -12.82 2.31
CA GLU A 210 -6.71 -13.14 1.86
C GLU A 210 -6.82 -14.57 1.33
N TYR A 211 -5.80 -15.03 0.60
CA TYR A 211 -5.73 -16.41 0.11
C TYR A 211 -5.81 -17.42 1.26
N ASP A 212 -5.07 -17.15 2.33
CA ASP A 212 -5.03 -18.03 3.50
C ASP A 212 -6.33 -17.97 4.34
N SER A 213 -7.07 -16.85 4.27
CA SER A 213 -8.28 -16.62 5.08
C SER A 213 -9.61 -16.82 4.34
N GLY A 214 -9.59 -17.01 3.02
CA GLY A 214 -10.81 -17.22 2.21
C GLY A 214 -11.73 -16.00 2.16
N GLY A 215 -11.18 -14.79 2.31
CA GLY A 215 -11.93 -13.54 2.34
C GLY A 215 -12.57 -13.17 0.99
N GLY A 216 -13.58 -12.28 1.03
CA GLY A 216 -14.26 -11.69 -0.14
C GLY A 216 -13.88 -10.22 -0.39
N LEU A 217 -12.67 -9.80 -0.03
CA LEU A 217 -12.14 -8.45 -0.23
C LEU A 217 -11.68 -8.27 -1.69
N LEU A 218 -10.98 -9.25 -2.25
CA LEU A 218 -10.58 -9.35 -3.65
C LEU A 218 -11.78 -9.14 -4.56
N GLN A 219 -12.90 -9.81 -4.27
CA GLN A 219 -14.12 -9.72 -5.08
C GLN A 219 -14.71 -8.29 -5.04
N ARG A 220 -14.68 -7.65 -3.86
CA ARG A 220 -15.15 -6.25 -3.70
C ARG A 220 -14.25 -5.25 -4.43
N MET A 221 -12.96 -5.53 -4.54
CA MET A 221 -11.96 -4.59 -5.07
C MET A 221 -11.50 -4.88 -6.50
N ALA A 222 -11.85 -6.05 -7.02
CA ALA A 222 -11.46 -6.54 -8.33
C ALA A 222 -11.70 -5.51 -9.45
N GLY A 223 -12.85 -4.84 -9.44
CA GLY A 223 -13.21 -3.87 -10.49
C GLY A 223 -12.27 -2.68 -10.52
N ALA A 224 -12.17 -1.95 -9.40
CA ALA A 224 -11.32 -0.76 -9.28
C ALA A 224 -9.84 -1.09 -9.53
N TRP A 225 -9.40 -2.26 -9.10
CA TRP A 225 -8.03 -2.70 -9.24
C TRP A 225 -7.69 -3.06 -10.69
N VAL A 226 -8.53 -3.87 -11.36
CA VAL A 226 -8.36 -4.20 -12.79
C VAL A 226 -8.41 -2.95 -13.66
N GLU A 227 -9.34 -2.02 -13.40
CA GLU A 227 -9.40 -0.75 -14.13
C GLU A 227 -8.10 0.04 -13.99
N SER A 228 -7.61 0.20 -12.75
CA SER A 228 -6.39 0.95 -12.46
C SER A 228 -5.16 0.34 -13.11
N LEU A 229 -5.08 -0.99 -13.15
CA LEU A 229 -4.02 -1.73 -13.84
C LEU A 229 -4.06 -1.56 -15.35
N LEU A 230 -5.25 -1.64 -15.95
CA LEU A 230 -5.39 -1.44 -17.40
C LEU A 230 -5.02 0.00 -17.79
N VAL A 231 -5.45 1.00 -17.00
CA VAL A 231 -5.04 2.40 -17.17
C VAL A 231 -3.53 2.54 -17.04
N PHE A 232 -2.93 1.92 -16.02
CA PHE A 232 -1.48 1.91 -15.86
C PHE A 232 -0.77 1.32 -17.08
N VAL A 233 -1.22 0.17 -17.61
CA VAL A 233 -0.57 -0.45 -18.77
C VAL A 233 -0.73 0.42 -20.03
N ALA A 234 -1.87 1.08 -20.20
CA ALA A 234 -2.08 2.01 -21.31
C ALA A 234 -1.16 3.25 -21.23
N MET A 235 -0.92 3.77 -20.03
CA MET A 235 -0.25 5.05 -19.82
C MET A 235 1.24 4.95 -19.46
N SER A 236 1.71 3.81 -18.94
CA SER A 236 3.06 3.69 -18.39
C SER A 236 4.12 3.68 -19.48
N THR A 237 4.95 4.72 -19.49
CA THR A 237 6.14 4.84 -20.35
C THR A 237 7.41 4.28 -19.71
N ILE A 238 7.35 3.91 -18.42
CA ILE A 238 8.53 3.56 -17.60
C ILE A 238 8.52 2.06 -17.26
N SER A 239 9.56 1.35 -17.71
CA SER A 239 9.68 -0.11 -17.58
C SER A 239 9.82 -0.66 -16.15
N THR A 240 10.30 0.15 -15.20
CA THR A 240 10.61 -0.30 -13.83
C THR A 240 9.34 -0.51 -13.00
N LYS A 241 8.36 0.40 -13.08
CA LYS A 241 7.04 0.25 -12.44
C LYS A 241 6.31 -1.00 -12.93
N THR A 242 6.49 -1.37 -14.20
CA THR A 242 5.74 -2.46 -14.82
C THR A 242 6.05 -3.82 -14.20
N ARG A 243 7.25 -4.04 -13.64
CA ARG A 243 7.58 -5.31 -12.98
C ARG A 243 6.71 -5.56 -11.75
N CYS A 244 6.74 -4.64 -10.78
CA CYS A 244 6.03 -4.83 -9.52
C CYS A 244 4.51 -4.88 -9.75
N VAL A 245 3.99 -3.96 -10.57
CA VAL A 245 2.57 -3.95 -10.96
C VAL A 245 2.17 -5.25 -11.68
N SER A 246 3.01 -5.77 -12.60
CA SER A 246 2.73 -7.05 -13.26
C SER A 246 2.71 -8.25 -12.31
N ASN A 247 3.54 -8.23 -11.26
CA ASN A 247 3.61 -9.31 -10.29
C ASN A 247 2.35 -9.35 -9.43
N VAL A 248 1.89 -8.19 -8.94
CA VAL A 248 0.63 -8.12 -8.19
C VAL A 248 -0.53 -8.53 -9.11
N PHE A 249 -0.52 -8.06 -10.37
CA PHE A 249 -1.54 -8.43 -11.35
C PHE A 249 -1.63 -9.94 -11.59
N HIS A 250 -0.48 -10.57 -11.82
CA HIS A 250 -0.37 -12.02 -11.94
C HIS A 250 -0.87 -12.73 -10.68
N GLN A 251 -0.46 -12.26 -9.50
CA GLN A 251 -0.85 -12.85 -8.22
C GLN A 251 -2.36 -12.86 -8.04
N ALA A 252 -3.06 -11.75 -8.29
CA ALA A 252 -4.52 -11.72 -8.13
C ALA A 252 -5.27 -12.48 -9.22
N LEU A 253 -4.81 -12.42 -10.49
CA LEU A 253 -5.42 -13.19 -11.59
C LEU A 253 -5.31 -14.70 -11.41
N HIS A 254 -4.35 -15.15 -10.58
CA HIS A 254 -4.12 -16.56 -10.32
C HIS A 254 -4.28 -16.92 -8.83
N ALA A 255 -4.83 -16.01 -8.02
CA ALA A 255 -5.14 -16.28 -6.62
C ALA A 255 -6.39 -17.17 -6.54
N GLY A 256 -6.21 -18.42 -6.07
CA GLY A 256 -7.31 -19.33 -5.75
C GLY A 256 -8.24 -19.72 -6.93
N PRO A 257 -9.43 -20.29 -6.64
CA PRO A 257 -10.45 -20.45 -7.64
C PRO A 257 -10.98 -19.06 -7.98
N VAL A 258 -10.32 -18.39 -8.93
CA VAL A 258 -10.71 -17.08 -9.44
C VAL A 258 -12.18 -17.15 -9.82
N ASP A 259 -13.03 -16.53 -8.99
CA ASP A 259 -14.46 -16.43 -9.24
C ASP A 259 -14.68 -15.91 -10.66
N SER A 260 -15.69 -16.44 -11.33
CA SER A 260 -16.17 -15.98 -12.64
C SER A 260 -16.33 -14.46 -12.71
N THR A 261 -16.52 -13.79 -11.56
CA THR A 261 -16.58 -12.34 -11.37
C THR A 261 -15.30 -11.61 -11.80
N LEU A 262 -14.10 -12.05 -11.40
CA LEU A 262 -12.84 -11.37 -11.72
C LEU A 262 -12.53 -11.50 -13.22
N ARG A 263 -12.85 -12.67 -13.79
CA ARG A 263 -12.79 -12.90 -15.25
C ARG A 263 -13.76 -11.99 -16.00
N GLY A 264 -14.99 -11.83 -15.49
CA GLY A 264 -15.99 -10.93 -16.05
C GLY A 264 -15.60 -9.45 -15.98
N LEU A 265 -14.92 -9.03 -14.91
CA LEU A 265 -14.45 -7.65 -14.74
C LEU A 265 -13.24 -7.34 -15.61
N VAL A 266 -12.29 -8.27 -15.76
CA VAL A 266 -11.20 -8.13 -16.75
C VAL A 266 -11.76 -8.04 -18.15
N PHE A 267 -12.77 -8.86 -18.47
CA PHE A 267 -13.45 -8.79 -19.75
C PHE A 267 -14.14 -7.43 -19.95
N LEU A 268 -14.90 -6.94 -18.97
CA LEU A 268 -15.60 -5.65 -19.04
C LEU A 268 -14.64 -4.46 -19.12
N GLY A 269 -13.59 -4.44 -18.31
CA GLY A 269 -12.57 -3.38 -18.32
C GLY A 269 -11.78 -3.35 -19.62
N SER A 270 -11.41 -4.52 -20.14
CA SER A 270 -10.77 -4.64 -21.47
C SER A 270 -11.70 -4.18 -22.59
N PHE A 271 -12.99 -4.47 -22.46
CA PHE A 271 -14.04 -4.07 -23.41
C PHE A 271 -14.29 -2.56 -23.40
N LEU A 272 -14.23 -1.89 -22.25
CA LEU A 272 -14.39 -0.43 -22.19
C LEU A 272 -13.21 0.32 -22.82
N MET A 273 -12.03 -0.31 -22.81
CA MET A 273 -10.84 0.27 -23.43
C MET A 273 -10.80 0.01 -24.94
N TRP A 274 -11.30 -1.13 -25.43
CA TRP A 274 -11.04 -1.65 -26.79
C TRP A 274 -12.30 -2.04 -27.57
N PHE A 275 -12.16 -2.32 -28.87
CA PHE A 275 -13.22 -2.95 -29.67
C PHE A 275 -13.50 -4.39 -29.18
N SER A 276 -14.78 -4.80 -29.22
CA SER A 276 -15.32 -5.99 -28.53
C SER A 276 -14.61 -7.32 -28.80
N ALA A 277 -14.06 -7.52 -30.01
CA ALA A 277 -13.42 -8.77 -30.41
C ALA A 277 -12.01 -8.95 -29.78
N ASP A 278 -11.20 -7.89 -29.74
CA ASP A 278 -9.83 -7.96 -29.21
C ASP A 278 -9.80 -8.04 -27.69
N ALA A 279 -10.76 -7.42 -27.01
CA ALA A 279 -10.92 -7.49 -25.55
C ALA A 279 -11.12 -8.93 -25.04
N HIS A 280 -11.85 -9.75 -25.82
CA HIS A 280 -12.07 -11.15 -25.48
C HIS A 280 -10.78 -11.98 -25.56
N VAL A 281 -10.06 -11.86 -26.69
CA VAL A 281 -8.82 -12.60 -26.93
C VAL A 281 -7.74 -12.17 -25.94
N LEU A 282 -7.68 -10.88 -25.61
CA LEU A 282 -6.82 -10.35 -24.56
C LEU A 282 -7.08 -11.02 -23.22
N THR A 283 -8.34 -10.99 -22.76
CA THR A 283 -8.73 -11.54 -21.46
C THR A 283 -8.39 -13.02 -21.37
N GLN A 284 -8.70 -13.79 -22.43
CA GLN A 284 -8.33 -15.21 -22.48
C GLN A 284 -6.81 -15.43 -22.45
N SER A 285 -6.06 -14.60 -23.17
CA SER A 285 -4.59 -14.70 -23.23
C SER A 285 -3.97 -14.45 -21.86
N MET A 286 -4.44 -13.43 -21.14
CA MET A 286 -3.97 -13.09 -19.79
C MET A 286 -4.25 -14.22 -18.80
N LEU A 287 -5.46 -14.80 -18.84
CA LEU A 287 -5.85 -15.91 -17.95
C LEU A 287 -5.07 -17.21 -18.21
N ARG A 288 -4.56 -17.43 -19.43
CA ARG A 288 -3.77 -18.62 -19.79
C ARG A 288 -2.30 -18.51 -19.38
N LEU A 289 -1.78 -17.31 -19.18
CA LEU A 289 -0.37 -17.07 -18.91
C LEU A 289 0.00 -17.32 -17.44
N LYS A 290 0.10 -18.60 -17.06
CA LYS A 290 0.50 -19.01 -15.71
C LYS A 290 1.95 -18.64 -15.34
N ASP A 291 2.84 -18.51 -16.32
CA ASP A 291 4.23 -18.13 -16.09
C ASP A 291 4.38 -16.62 -15.89
N ARG A 292 4.91 -16.21 -14.73
CA ARG A 292 5.09 -14.81 -14.33
C ARG A 292 5.93 -14.00 -15.33
N ARG A 293 7.02 -14.59 -15.86
CA ARG A 293 7.91 -13.88 -16.79
C ARG A 293 7.22 -13.68 -18.13
N LYS A 294 6.51 -14.70 -18.64
CA LYS A 294 5.72 -14.57 -19.87
C LYS A 294 4.58 -13.56 -19.72
N PHE A 295 3.91 -13.55 -18.57
CA PHE A 295 2.88 -12.58 -18.25
C PHE A 295 3.43 -11.14 -18.22
N GLN A 296 4.58 -10.92 -17.61
CA GLN A 296 5.25 -9.62 -17.63
C GLN A 296 5.62 -9.17 -19.05
N VAL A 297 6.19 -10.06 -19.87
CA VAL A 297 6.51 -9.76 -21.28
C VAL A 297 5.23 -9.42 -22.04
N PHE A 298 4.15 -10.18 -21.84
CA PHE A 298 2.85 -9.93 -22.46
C PHE A 298 2.32 -8.52 -22.15
N LEU A 299 2.33 -8.11 -20.87
CA LEU A 299 1.90 -6.78 -20.46
C LEU A 299 2.77 -5.66 -21.04
N ASN A 300 4.09 -5.87 -21.08
CA ASN A 300 5.00 -4.90 -21.70
C ASN A 300 4.72 -4.74 -23.20
N THR A 301 4.51 -5.84 -23.92
CA THR A 301 4.14 -5.79 -25.34
C THR A 301 2.77 -5.17 -25.55
N MET A 302 1.83 -5.38 -24.62
CA MET A 302 0.52 -4.72 -24.66
C MET A 302 0.66 -3.21 -24.46
N SER A 303 1.45 -2.78 -23.49
CA SER A 303 1.74 -1.37 -23.25
C SER A 303 2.32 -0.70 -24.50
N MET A 304 3.33 -1.32 -25.12
CA MET A 304 3.94 -0.84 -26.36
C MET A 304 2.90 -0.71 -27.48
N TYR A 305 2.08 -1.75 -27.69
CA TYR A 305 1.02 -1.73 -28.70
C TYR A 305 0.02 -0.60 -28.45
N LEU A 306 -0.42 -0.39 -27.21
CA LEU A 306 -1.37 0.66 -26.84
C LEU A 306 -0.80 2.07 -27.04
N GLN A 307 0.51 2.21 -26.96
CA GLN A 307 1.21 3.45 -27.28
C GLN A 307 1.49 3.61 -28.79
N GLY A 308 0.99 2.70 -29.62
CA GLY A 308 1.17 2.70 -31.07
C GLY A 308 2.47 2.04 -31.55
N TYR A 309 3.20 1.36 -30.65
CA TYR A 309 4.46 0.70 -30.96
C TYR A 309 4.28 -0.83 -31.12
N GLY A 310 4.44 -1.31 -32.35
CA GLY A 310 4.49 -2.74 -32.65
C GLY A 310 3.11 -3.42 -32.77
N PRO A 311 3.08 -4.73 -33.05
CA PRO A 311 1.85 -5.48 -33.28
C PRO A 311 1.16 -5.95 -31.99
N PRO A 312 -0.15 -6.28 -32.04
CA PRO A 312 -0.91 -6.73 -30.88
C PRO A 312 -0.40 -8.08 -30.32
N PRO A 313 -0.08 -8.18 -29.02
CA PRO A 313 0.53 -9.37 -28.41
C PRO A 313 -0.37 -10.61 -28.33
N TRP A 314 -1.68 -10.48 -28.59
CA TRP A 314 -2.64 -11.61 -28.60
C TRP A 314 -2.82 -12.27 -29.97
N THR A 315 -2.08 -11.83 -30.98
CA THR A 315 -2.11 -12.46 -32.31
C THR A 315 -1.31 -13.77 -32.32
N ALA A 316 -1.72 -14.73 -33.16
CA ALA A 316 -1.12 -16.06 -33.26
C ALA A 316 0.39 -16.05 -33.64
N THR A 317 0.89 -14.93 -34.15
CA THR A 317 2.30 -14.68 -34.49
C THR A 317 3.11 -14.10 -33.33
N SER A 318 2.49 -13.82 -32.19
CA SER A 318 3.17 -13.28 -31.00
C SER A 318 4.11 -14.34 -30.39
N PRO A 319 5.40 -14.03 -30.19
CA PRO A 319 6.37 -14.96 -29.60
C PRO A 319 6.05 -15.30 -28.13
N VAL A 320 5.16 -14.54 -27.49
CA VAL A 320 4.73 -14.73 -26.09
C VAL A 320 3.63 -15.79 -25.97
N LEU A 321 2.76 -15.89 -26.99
CA LEU A 321 1.65 -16.84 -27.07
C LEU A 321 1.91 -17.98 -28.06
N SER A 322 3.10 -18.07 -28.62
CA SER A 322 3.53 -19.25 -29.36
C SER A 322 3.88 -20.36 -28.36
N PRO A 323 3.12 -21.47 -28.36
CA PRO A 323 3.76 -22.75 -28.14
C PRO A 323 3.41 -23.67 -29.30
N ARG A 324 4.24 -24.71 -29.47
CA ARG A 324 3.88 -25.95 -30.18
C ARG A 324 2.66 -26.66 -29.55
N GLY A 325 1.53 -25.99 -29.30
CA GLY A 325 0.34 -26.66 -28.75
C GLY A 325 -0.82 -25.83 -28.17
N ALA A 326 -1.00 -24.53 -28.45
CA ALA A 326 -2.18 -23.80 -27.96
C ALA A 326 -3.11 -23.40 -29.11
N THR A 327 -3.95 -24.32 -29.55
CA THR A 327 -5.18 -23.97 -30.28
C THR A 327 -6.09 -23.18 -29.34
N ILE A 328 -6.66 -22.06 -29.82
CA ILE A 328 -7.72 -21.32 -29.13
C ILE A 328 -8.99 -22.19 -29.25
N PRO A 329 -9.51 -22.82 -28.17
CA PRO A 329 -10.76 -23.57 -28.26
C PRO A 329 -11.92 -22.59 -28.42
N SER A 330 -12.91 -23.00 -29.19
CA SER A 330 -14.18 -22.30 -29.30
C SER A 330 -14.90 -22.28 -27.95
N PHE A 331 -15.64 -21.20 -27.69
CA PHE A 331 -16.44 -20.91 -26.49
C PHE A 331 -17.29 -22.08 -25.94
N LEU A 332 -17.65 -23.06 -26.79
CA LEU A 332 -18.42 -24.24 -26.40
C LEU A 332 -17.66 -25.20 -25.46
N ASP A 333 -16.32 -25.18 -25.45
CA ASP A 333 -15.52 -26.13 -24.66
C ASP A 333 -15.26 -25.68 -23.21
N VAL A 334 -15.59 -24.42 -22.85
CA VAL A 334 -15.29 -23.83 -21.53
C VAL A 334 -16.53 -23.75 -20.63
N LEU A 335 -17.71 -24.05 -21.17
CA LEU A 335 -18.99 -24.04 -20.44
C LEU A 335 -19.47 -25.44 -20.01
N HIS A 336 -18.64 -26.48 -20.14
CA HIS A 336 -18.94 -27.83 -19.70
C HIS A 336 -18.05 -28.31 -18.56
#